data_AF-A0A285VEN5-F1
#
_entry.id   AF-A0A285VEN5-F1
#
_cell.length_a   1.000
_cell.length_b   1.000
_cell.length_c   1.000
_cell.angle_alpha   90.00
_cell.angle_beta   90.00
_cell.angle_gamma   90.00
#
_symmetry.space_group_name_H-M   'P 1'
#
loop_
_entity.id
_entity.type
_entity.pdbx_description
1 polymer ?
#
loop_
_entity_poly.entity_id
_entity_poly.type
_entity_poly.pdbx_seq_one_letter_code
_entity_poly.pdbx_strand_id
1 'polypeptide(L)'
;MLRTLSSGVNPGPWPQPYPTTVETAIEWQKTGVHATWSEMHGATHGLPKGRLSELIGRVAATGEQLGLAWTCEQDMRLWLDPSAPTGDRRSTSARALAEITGYYAISAGHGLANVTLRTLLVHPDAAAIINKDNKSAQGFAPFSSVPAVWVPLNEKVAKLLKAAALPVGQPSVDRMVDYVLTLTGHPHWQALTSRRHVDFHRWRPQSVVGGVATHNPWEEGADGSSTLTMYGSSQHQPPETQELIDEASAGLAVLAETMADWMAAWPAALRELGVPVFKEEA
;
A
#
# COMPACT_ATOMS: atom_id res chain seq x y z
N MET A 1 -25.98 -14.85 -12.93
CA MET A 1 -24.76 -15.63 -12.66
C MET A 1 -23.59 -14.78 -13.14
N LEU A 2 -22.87 -14.13 -12.23
CA LEU A 2 -21.67 -13.33 -12.55
C LEU A 2 -20.57 -14.31 -12.99
N ARG A 3 -20.19 -14.30 -14.27
CA ARG A 3 -19.01 -15.02 -14.77
C ARG A 3 -17.77 -14.20 -14.46
N THR A 4 -17.36 -14.18 -13.21
CA THR A 4 -16.06 -13.65 -12.76
C THR A 4 -15.66 -14.59 -11.63
N LEU A 5 -14.71 -15.50 -11.82
CA LEU A 5 -13.26 -15.26 -11.72
C LEU A 5 -12.42 -16.12 -12.68
N SER A 6 -13.05 -16.89 -13.58
CA SER A 6 -12.37 -17.59 -14.70
C SER A 6 -13.43 -18.28 -15.56
N SER A 7 -13.81 -17.70 -16.71
CA SER A 7 -14.70 -18.37 -17.66
C SER A 7 -13.97 -18.89 -18.90
N GLY A 8 -12.74 -19.41 -18.73
CA GLY A 8 -11.94 -19.96 -19.81
C GLY A 8 -10.70 -19.14 -20.21
N VAL A 9 -10.08 -18.43 -19.26
CA VAL A 9 -8.80 -17.76 -19.51
C VAL A 9 -7.71 -18.83 -19.55
N ASN A 10 -7.12 -19.03 -20.74
CA ASN A 10 -5.79 -19.60 -20.85
C ASN A 10 -4.84 -18.43 -20.54
N PRO A 11 -4.16 -18.39 -19.37
CA PRO A 11 -3.23 -17.31 -19.09
C PRO A 11 -2.16 -17.41 -20.16
N GLY A 12 -2.26 -16.56 -21.19
CA GLY A 12 -1.20 -16.42 -22.18
C GLY A 12 0.12 -16.20 -21.46
N PRO A 13 1.26 -16.49 -22.10
CA PRO A 13 2.55 -16.19 -21.49
C PRO A 13 2.54 -14.73 -21.02
N TRP A 14 2.97 -14.52 -19.79
CA TRP A 14 3.02 -13.19 -19.19
C TRP A 14 3.89 -12.30 -20.11
N PRO A 15 3.51 -11.03 -20.34
CA PRO A 15 4.30 -10.15 -21.18
C PRO A 15 5.76 -10.11 -20.66
N GLN A 16 6.70 -10.32 -21.57
CA GLN A 16 8.14 -10.23 -21.33
C GLN A 16 8.69 -8.98 -22.04
N PRO A 17 9.56 -8.18 -21.40
CA PRO A 17 10.00 -8.30 -20.00
C PRO A 17 8.85 -8.08 -19.00
N TYR A 18 9.00 -8.62 -17.79
CA TYR A 18 8.01 -8.42 -16.74
C TYR A 18 7.91 -6.92 -16.40
N PRO A 19 6.71 -6.38 -16.16
CA PRO A 19 6.58 -5.03 -15.64
C PRO A 19 7.27 -4.90 -14.27
N THR A 20 7.82 -3.72 -13.97
CA THR A 20 8.50 -3.40 -12.71
C THR A 20 7.73 -3.87 -11.47
N THR A 21 6.40 -3.76 -11.47
CA THR A 21 5.54 -4.25 -10.38
C THR A 21 5.71 -5.73 -10.09
N VAL A 22 5.77 -6.57 -11.13
CA VAL A 22 5.93 -8.02 -11.00
C VAL A 22 7.35 -8.36 -10.55
N GLU A 23 8.35 -7.74 -11.16
CA GLU A 23 9.75 -7.94 -10.79
C GLU A 23 9.98 -7.59 -9.31
N THR A 24 9.51 -6.42 -8.89
CA THR A 24 9.58 -5.94 -7.50
C THR A 24 8.85 -6.87 -6.54
N ALA A 25 7.62 -7.30 -6.89
CA ALA A 25 6.85 -8.22 -6.06
C ALA A 25 7.60 -9.54 -5.84
N ILE A 26 8.15 -10.12 -6.91
CA ILE A 26 8.92 -11.36 -6.86
C ILE A 26 10.23 -11.17 -6.08
N GLU A 27 10.95 -10.07 -6.28
CA GLU A 27 12.20 -9.78 -5.58
C GLU A 27 11.98 -9.68 -4.06
N TRP A 28 10.97 -8.92 -3.64
CA TRP A 28 10.59 -8.81 -2.23
C TRP A 28 10.23 -10.17 -1.62
N GLN A 29 9.49 -11.01 -2.35
CA GLN A 29 9.17 -12.36 -1.89
C GLN A 29 10.42 -13.25 -1.78
N LYS A 30 11.33 -13.17 -2.76
CA LYS A 30 12.58 -13.93 -2.77
C LYS A 30 13.48 -13.59 -1.60
N THR A 31 13.40 -12.37 -1.03
CA THR A 31 14.10 -12.03 0.22
C THR A 31 13.82 -13.04 1.33
N GLY A 32 12.63 -13.67 1.34
CA GLY A 32 12.23 -14.69 2.31
C GLY A 32 13.24 -15.85 2.47
N VAL A 33 14.00 -16.20 1.43
CA VAL A 33 15.01 -17.28 1.49
C VAL A 33 16.15 -16.96 2.47
N HIS A 34 16.34 -15.69 2.82
CA HIS A 34 17.39 -15.24 3.73
C HIS A 34 16.96 -15.17 5.19
N ALA A 35 15.71 -15.53 5.54
CA ALA A 35 15.17 -15.32 6.89
C ALA A 35 16.03 -15.96 7.99
N THR A 36 16.33 -17.25 7.87
CA THR A 36 17.11 -17.99 8.87
C THR A 36 18.55 -17.47 8.98
N TRP A 37 19.19 -17.19 7.84
CA TRP A 37 20.56 -16.65 7.83
C TRP A 37 20.61 -15.26 8.47
N SER A 38 19.66 -14.40 8.13
CA SER A 38 19.53 -13.06 8.71
C SER A 38 19.34 -13.17 10.21
N GLU A 39 18.46 -14.05 10.70
CA GLU A 39 18.24 -14.25 12.13
C GLU A 39 19.50 -14.65 12.89
N MET A 40 20.28 -15.60 12.38
CA MET A 40 21.56 -15.99 12.97
C MET A 40 22.47 -14.76 13.10
N HIS A 41 22.57 -13.96 12.04
CA HIS A 41 23.40 -12.76 12.02
C HIS A 41 22.91 -11.69 12.99
N GLY A 42 21.60 -11.44 13.08
CA GLY A 42 21.03 -10.47 14.02
C GLY A 42 21.28 -10.86 15.46
N ALA A 43 21.12 -12.15 15.78
CA ALA A 43 21.40 -12.67 17.12
C ALA A 43 22.88 -12.50 17.50
N THR A 44 23.83 -12.68 16.58
CA THR A 44 25.25 -12.43 16.88
C THR A 44 25.58 -10.94 17.04
N HIS A 45 24.74 -10.03 16.55
CA HIS A 45 24.84 -8.59 16.74
C HIS A 45 24.00 -8.07 17.92
N GLY A 46 23.48 -8.97 18.78
CA GLY A 46 22.76 -8.60 20.00
C GLY A 46 21.32 -8.14 19.78
N LEU A 47 20.75 -8.34 18.59
CA LEU A 47 19.33 -8.06 18.37
C LEU A 47 18.43 -9.06 19.11
N PRO A 48 17.20 -8.68 19.48
CA PRO A 48 16.21 -9.61 20.02
C PRO A 48 15.96 -10.77 19.05
N LYS A 49 15.89 -12.00 19.59
CA LYS A 49 15.57 -13.20 18.80
C LYS A 49 14.24 -13.02 18.07
N GLY A 50 14.23 -13.40 16.79
CA GLY A 50 13.11 -13.27 15.88
C GLY A 50 13.03 -11.92 15.17
N ARG A 51 13.85 -10.91 15.54
CA ARG A 51 13.77 -9.56 14.95
C ARG A 51 13.99 -9.58 13.44
N LEU A 52 15.03 -10.25 12.96
CA LEU A 52 15.34 -10.29 11.54
C LEU A 52 14.51 -11.33 10.80
N SER A 53 14.15 -12.45 11.43
CA SER A 53 13.14 -13.36 10.86
C SER A 53 11.81 -12.65 10.58
N GLU A 54 11.31 -11.86 11.55
CA GLU A 54 10.09 -11.07 11.35
C GLU A 54 10.28 -10.03 10.25
N LEU A 55 11.37 -9.25 10.26
CA LEU A 55 11.63 -8.23 9.24
C LEU A 55 11.62 -8.83 7.83
N ILE A 56 12.37 -9.92 7.61
CA ILE A 56 12.43 -10.61 6.32
C ILE A 56 11.07 -11.18 5.92
N GLY A 57 10.35 -11.79 6.87
CA GLY A 57 8.99 -12.27 6.62
C GLY A 57 8.02 -11.15 6.23
N ARG A 58 8.19 -9.95 6.80
CA ARG A 58 7.38 -8.77 6.47
C ARG A 58 7.72 -8.21 5.09
N VAL A 59 8.98 -8.23 4.69
CA VAL A 59 9.39 -7.91 3.30
C VAL A 59 8.68 -8.87 2.35
N ALA A 60 8.84 -10.19 2.55
CA ALA A 60 8.21 -11.18 1.67
C ALA A 60 6.69 -11.05 1.59
N ALA A 61 6.02 -10.89 2.74
CA ALA A 61 4.57 -10.70 2.78
C ALA A 61 4.12 -9.40 2.09
N THR A 62 4.91 -8.33 2.14
CA THR A 62 4.62 -7.07 1.45
C THR A 62 4.73 -7.23 -0.06
N GLY A 63 5.75 -7.97 -0.54
CA GLY A 63 5.88 -8.33 -1.95
C GLY A 63 4.70 -9.17 -2.48
N GLU A 64 4.17 -10.08 -1.65
CA GLU A 64 2.95 -10.84 -1.98
C GLU A 64 1.75 -9.91 -2.17
N GLN A 65 1.54 -8.93 -1.28
CA GLN A 65 0.45 -7.95 -1.44
C GLN A 65 0.58 -7.14 -2.74
N LEU A 66 1.80 -6.77 -3.14
CA LEU A 66 2.05 -6.07 -4.41
C LEU A 66 1.69 -6.95 -5.62
N GLY A 67 2.09 -8.23 -5.60
CA GLY A 67 1.77 -9.18 -6.67
C GLY A 67 0.26 -9.46 -6.80
N LEU A 68 -0.45 -9.56 -5.67
CA LEU A 68 -1.91 -9.67 -5.65
C LEU A 68 -2.59 -8.42 -6.23
N ALA A 69 -2.11 -7.23 -5.88
CA ALA A 69 -2.64 -5.98 -6.44
C ALA A 69 -2.49 -5.93 -7.96
N TRP A 70 -1.32 -6.30 -8.47
CA TRP A 70 -1.05 -6.37 -9.91
C TRP A 70 -1.93 -7.40 -10.62
N THR A 71 -2.13 -8.58 -10.02
CA THR A 71 -3.01 -9.60 -10.60
C THR A 71 -4.43 -9.07 -10.78
N CYS A 72 -4.97 -8.40 -9.74
CA CYS A 72 -6.28 -7.76 -9.83
C CYS A 72 -6.31 -6.60 -10.83
N GLU A 73 -5.20 -5.87 -10.98
CA GLU A 73 -5.08 -4.80 -11.99
C GLU A 73 -5.20 -5.35 -13.41
N GLN A 74 -4.61 -6.51 -13.71
CA GLN A 74 -4.72 -7.13 -15.03
C GLN A 74 -6.18 -7.50 -15.34
N ASP A 75 -6.88 -8.11 -14.39
CA ASP A 75 -8.30 -8.45 -14.52
C ASP A 75 -9.18 -7.19 -14.64
N MET A 76 -8.84 -6.14 -13.89
CA MET A 76 -9.51 -4.84 -13.94
C MET A 76 -9.41 -4.22 -15.34
N ARG A 77 -8.20 -4.22 -15.95
CA ARG A 77 -7.95 -3.62 -17.27
C ARG A 77 -8.72 -4.29 -18.41
N LEU A 78 -9.11 -5.57 -18.26
CA LEU A 78 -9.96 -6.24 -19.25
C LEU A 78 -11.32 -5.54 -19.43
N TRP A 79 -11.78 -4.79 -18.44
CA TRP A 79 -13.03 -4.02 -18.53
C TRP A 79 -12.89 -2.71 -19.33
N LEU A 80 -11.69 -2.35 -19.76
CA LEU A 80 -11.43 -1.28 -20.74
C LEU A 80 -11.61 -1.74 -22.18
N ASP A 81 -11.62 -3.06 -22.43
CA ASP A 81 -11.76 -3.60 -23.78
C ASP A 81 -13.09 -3.14 -24.41
N PRO A 82 -13.10 -2.63 -25.65
CA PRO A 82 -14.32 -2.24 -26.35
C PRO A 82 -15.35 -3.37 -26.49
N SER A 83 -14.92 -4.63 -26.44
CA SER A 83 -15.76 -5.83 -26.48
C SER A 83 -16.33 -6.24 -25.12
N ALA A 84 -15.91 -5.59 -24.02
CA ALA A 84 -16.47 -5.85 -22.69
C ALA A 84 -17.98 -5.51 -22.65
N PRO A 85 -18.78 -6.23 -21.84
CA PRO A 85 -20.20 -5.92 -21.66
C PRO A 85 -20.40 -4.45 -21.26
N THR A 86 -21.48 -3.81 -21.74
CA THR A 86 -21.79 -2.40 -21.46
C THR A 86 -22.85 -2.22 -20.37
N GLY A 87 -23.02 -0.98 -19.88
CA GLY A 87 -24.00 -0.62 -18.84
C GLY A 87 -23.56 -0.93 -17.41
N ASP A 88 -24.50 -0.92 -16.46
CA ASP A 88 -24.23 -1.00 -15.01
C ASP A 88 -23.42 -2.23 -14.58
N ARG A 89 -23.57 -3.35 -15.30
CA ARG A 89 -22.80 -4.59 -15.06
C ARG A 89 -21.30 -4.37 -15.30
N ARG A 90 -20.94 -3.55 -16.27
CA ARG A 90 -19.55 -3.13 -16.55
C ARG A 90 -19.01 -2.32 -15.39
N SER A 91 -19.71 -1.24 -15.04
CA SER A 91 -19.29 -0.28 -14.02
C SER A 91 -19.12 -0.96 -12.65
N THR A 92 -20.07 -1.81 -12.26
CA THR A 92 -20.00 -2.53 -10.99
C THR A 92 -18.82 -3.51 -10.94
N SER A 93 -18.59 -4.27 -12.01
CA SER A 93 -17.51 -5.27 -12.05
C SER A 93 -16.13 -4.60 -12.09
N ALA A 94 -15.96 -3.59 -12.94
CA ALA A 94 -14.73 -2.83 -13.05
C ALA A 94 -14.39 -2.10 -11.74
N ARG A 95 -15.39 -1.49 -11.10
CA ARG A 95 -15.21 -0.85 -9.78
C ARG A 95 -14.81 -1.86 -8.71
N ALA A 96 -15.45 -3.03 -8.65
CA ALA A 96 -15.11 -4.03 -7.66
C ALA A 96 -13.64 -4.48 -7.78
N LEU A 97 -13.15 -4.67 -9.00
CA LEU A 97 -11.75 -5.03 -9.23
C LEU A 97 -10.81 -3.86 -8.93
N ALA A 98 -11.17 -2.62 -9.28
CA ALA A 98 -10.39 -1.43 -8.90
C ALA A 98 -10.27 -1.27 -7.38
N GLU A 99 -11.35 -1.51 -6.64
CA GLU A 99 -11.35 -1.50 -5.18
C GLU A 99 -10.45 -2.60 -4.59
N ILE A 100 -10.46 -3.81 -5.17
CA ILE A 100 -9.60 -4.92 -4.73
C ILE A 100 -8.12 -4.63 -5.05
N THR A 101 -7.81 -4.10 -6.24
CA THR A 101 -6.47 -3.63 -6.60
C THR A 101 -5.98 -2.58 -5.59
N GLY A 102 -6.81 -1.58 -5.31
CA GLY A 102 -6.49 -0.54 -4.31
C GLY A 102 -6.34 -1.11 -2.89
N TYR A 103 -7.15 -2.09 -2.49
CA TYR A 103 -7.03 -2.76 -1.19
C TYR A 103 -5.66 -3.41 -1.02
N TYR A 104 -5.23 -4.23 -1.98
CA TYR A 104 -3.93 -4.90 -1.92
C TYR A 104 -2.76 -3.92 -2.06
N ALA A 105 -2.87 -2.91 -2.93
CA ALA A 105 -1.85 -1.87 -3.06
C ALA A 105 -1.69 -1.07 -1.75
N ILE A 106 -2.79 -0.68 -1.10
CA ILE A 106 -2.74 0.04 0.17
C ILE A 106 -2.18 -0.85 1.30
N SER A 107 -2.54 -2.13 1.30
CA SER A 107 -1.96 -3.14 2.21
C SER A 107 -0.44 -3.23 2.04
N ALA A 108 0.05 -3.30 0.79
CA ALA A 108 1.48 -3.29 0.47
C ALA A 108 2.16 -1.97 0.91
N GLY A 109 1.54 -0.81 0.68
CA GLY A 109 2.08 0.47 1.17
C GLY A 109 2.18 0.54 2.70
N HIS A 110 1.20 0.00 3.44
CA HIS A 110 1.32 -0.19 4.89
C HIS A 110 2.46 -1.16 5.24
N GLY A 111 2.64 -2.23 4.47
CA GLY A 111 3.77 -3.15 4.57
C GLY A 111 5.12 -2.44 4.44
N LEU A 112 5.31 -1.60 3.42
CA LEU A 112 6.51 -0.80 3.20
C LEU A 112 6.84 0.08 4.42
N ALA A 113 5.85 0.77 4.99
CA ALA A 113 6.04 1.57 6.20
C ALA A 113 6.48 0.71 7.40
N ASN A 114 5.87 -0.47 7.57
CA ASN A 114 6.17 -1.39 8.67
C ASN A 114 7.54 -2.04 8.54
N VAL A 115 7.97 -2.36 7.31
CA VAL A 115 9.31 -2.87 7.01
C VAL A 115 10.36 -1.80 7.27
N THR A 116 10.11 -0.56 6.83
CA THR A 116 11.00 0.59 7.11
C THR A 116 11.14 0.81 8.62
N LEU A 117 10.02 0.84 9.34
CA LEU A 117 10.01 0.96 10.80
C LEU A 117 10.84 -0.15 11.46
N ARG A 118 10.64 -1.40 11.06
CA ARG A 118 11.35 -2.56 11.63
C ARG A 118 12.81 -2.60 11.27
N THR A 119 13.18 -2.05 10.11
CA THR A 119 14.58 -1.84 9.74
C THR A 119 15.21 -0.82 10.69
N LEU A 120 14.57 0.32 10.94
CA LEU A 120 15.09 1.32 11.90
C LEU A 120 15.16 0.79 13.34
N LEU A 121 14.26 -0.10 13.75
CA LEU A 121 14.26 -0.71 15.09
C LEU A 121 15.51 -1.55 15.41
N VAL A 122 16.36 -1.86 14.42
CA VAL A 122 17.64 -2.54 14.68
C VAL A 122 18.68 -1.59 15.30
N HIS A 123 18.52 -0.27 15.14
CA HIS A 123 19.42 0.74 15.71
C HIS A 123 18.85 1.31 17.02
N PRO A 124 19.62 1.32 18.13
CA PRO A 124 19.12 1.74 19.45
C PRO A 124 18.51 3.16 19.49
N ASP A 125 19.17 4.14 18.87
CA ASP A 125 18.70 5.54 18.93
C ASP A 125 17.41 5.76 18.13
N ALA A 126 17.29 5.12 16.97
CA ALA A 126 16.08 5.14 16.17
C ALA A 126 14.93 4.42 16.91
N ALA A 127 15.24 3.28 17.52
CA ALA A 127 14.28 2.52 18.32
C ALA A 127 13.76 3.32 19.53
N ALA A 128 14.61 4.11 20.18
CA ALA A 128 14.20 4.98 21.29
C ALA A 128 13.14 6.01 20.86
N ILE A 129 13.32 6.62 19.68
CA ILE A 129 12.35 7.58 19.11
C ILE A 129 11.04 6.87 18.75
N ILE A 130 11.12 5.75 18.02
CA ILE A 130 9.93 4.97 17.61
C ILE A 130 9.11 4.53 18.82
N ASN A 131 9.76 4.01 19.86
CA ASN A 131 9.10 3.49 21.06
C ASN A 131 8.49 4.61 21.91
N LYS A 132 9.11 5.80 21.95
CA LYS A 132 8.57 6.97 22.65
C LYS A 132 7.21 7.39 22.10
N ASP A 133 7.06 7.36 20.78
CA ASP A 133 5.84 7.78 20.08
C ASP A 133 4.79 6.66 19.95
N ASN A 134 5.19 5.40 20.20
CA ASN A 134 4.33 4.22 20.08
C ASN A 134 4.33 3.37 21.35
N LYS A 135 4.05 3.99 22.51
CA LYS A 135 4.08 3.31 23.81
C LYS A 135 3.15 2.09 23.88
N SER A 136 2.00 2.14 23.21
CA SER A 136 1.05 1.03 23.12
C SER A 136 1.57 -0.18 22.35
N ALA A 137 2.62 -0.02 21.53
CA ALA A 137 3.27 -1.09 20.80
C ALA A 137 4.25 -1.92 21.66
N GLN A 138 4.48 -1.53 22.92
CA GLN A 138 5.28 -2.26 23.90
C GLN A 138 6.68 -2.65 23.38
N GLY A 139 7.36 -1.72 22.72
CA GLY A 139 8.72 -1.96 22.22
C GLY A 139 8.79 -2.72 20.89
N PHE A 140 7.66 -3.00 20.23
CA PHE A 140 7.60 -3.81 19.01
C PHE A 140 8.36 -5.12 19.15
N ALA A 141 8.02 -5.93 20.17
CA ALA A 141 8.59 -7.26 20.32
C ALA A 141 8.36 -8.08 19.03
N PRO A 142 9.36 -8.86 18.56
CA PRO A 142 9.21 -9.67 17.36
C PRO A 142 8.00 -10.61 17.45
N PHE A 143 7.24 -10.73 16.35
CA PHE A 143 6.02 -11.54 16.25
C PHE A 143 4.90 -11.15 17.22
N SER A 144 4.93 -9.91 17.73
CA SER A 144 3.84 -9.39 18.57
C SER A 144 2.51 -9.38 17.82
N SER A 145 1.46 -9.84 18.51
CA SER A 145 0.07 -9.76 18.05
C SER A 145 -0.66 -8.51 18.52
N VAL A 146 0.03 -7.62 19.26
CA VAL A 146 -0.56 -6.38 19.77
C VAL A 146 -0.96 -5.48 18.59
N PRO A 147 -2.22 -5.04 18.47
CA PRO A 147 -2.68 -4.27 17.30
C PRO A 147 -1.86 -3.00 17.03
N ALA A 148 -1.35 -2.34 18.08
CA ALA A 148 -0.54 -1.13 17.96
C ALA A 148 0.83 -1.34 17.28
N VAL A 149 1.28 -2.59 17.06
CA VAL A 149 2.51 -2.87 16.30
C VAL A 149 2.31 -2.78 14.78
N TRP A 150 1.06 -2.59 14.33
CA TRP A 150 0.71 -2.31 12.95
C TRP A 150 0.52 -0.82 12.74
N VAL A 151 1.53 -0.20 12.12
CA VAL A 151 1.46 1.21 11.75
C VAL A 151 0.90 1.35 10.33
N PRO A 152 -0.13 2.17 10.08
CA PRO A 152 -0.57 2.47 8.73
C PRO A 152 0.43 3.43 8.06
N LEU A 153 0.58 3.35 6.74
CA LEU A 153 1.26 4.38 5.97
C LEU A 153 0.38 5.64 5.92
N ASN A 154 0.85 6.71 6.57
CA ASN A 154 0.27 8.04 6.52
C ASN A 154 1.34 9.09 6.85
N GLU A 155 0.99 10.38 6.74
CA GLU A 155 1.91 11.49 6.95
C GLU A 155 2.57 11.48 8.34
N LYS A 156 1.81 11.12 9.39
CA LYS A 156 2.33 11.03 10.76
C LYS A 156 3.42 9.96 10.85
N VAL A 157 3.18 8.78 10.28
CA VAL A 157 4.14 7.68 10.30
C VAL A 157 5.37 8.01 9.44
N ALA A 158 5.19 8.60 8.26
CA ALA A 158 6.32 9.02 7.43
C ALA A 158 7.23 10.04 8.15
N LYS A 159 6.63 11.04 8.83
CA LYS A 159 7.38 12.01 9.65
C LYS A 159 8.08 11.35 10.84
N LEU A 160 7.44 10.38 11.50
CA LEU A 160 8.07 9.61 12.57
C LEU A 160 9.30 8.85 12.06
N LEU A 161 9.19 8.18 10.91
CA LEU A 161 10.32 7.46 10.31
C LEU A 161 11.49 8.41 10.01
N LYS A 162 11.20 9.62 9.49
CA LYS A 162 12.23 10.63 9.24
C LYS A 162 12.89 11.12 10.52
N ALA A 163 12.10 11.36 11.57
CA ALA A 163 12.64 11.73 12.87
C ALA A 163 13.51 10.61 13.49
N ALA A 164 13.13 9.34 13.29
CA ALA A 164 13.87 8.19 13.79
C ALA A 164 15.17 7.91 13.01
N ALA A 165 15.24 8.25 11.72
CA ALA A 165 16.46 8.15 10.92
C ALA A 165 17.48 9.25 11.24
N LEU A 166 17.04 10.44 11.65
CA LEU A 166 17.91 11.59 11.93
C LEU A 166 19.10 11.30 12.88
N PRO A 167 18.92 10.64 14.05
CA PRO A 167 20.05 10.33 14.93
C PRO A 167 20.98 9.25 14.38
N VAL A 168 20.53 8.43 13.42
CA VAL A 168 21.39 7.45 12.74
C VAL A 168 22.38 8.19 11.83
N GLY A 169 21.88 9.20 11.09
CA GLY A 169 22.71 10.11 10.30
C GLY A 169 23.46 9.44 9.15
N GLN A 170 22.90 8.35 8.59
CA GLN A 170 23.52 7.55 7.54
C GLN A 170 22.78 7.70 6.19
N PRO A 171 23.49 7.85 5.05
CA PRO A 171 22.87 8.23 3.78
C PRO A 171 21.85 7.23 3.23
N SER A 172 22.11 5.92 3.31
CA SER A 172 21.21 4.91 2.76
C SER A 172 19.96 4.75 3.63
N VAL A 173 20.11 4.92 4.96
CA VAL A 173 18.99 4.99 5.91
C VAL A 173 18.08 6.18 5.61
N ASP A 174 18.66 7.37 5.39
CA ASP A 174 17.91 8.57 5.02
C ASP A 174 17.15 8.38 3.70
N ARG A 175 17.83 7.86 2.68
CA ARG A 175 17.23 7.59 1.36
C ARG A 175 16.04 6.64 1.46
N MET A 176 16.19 5.54 2.21
CA MET A 176 15.14 4.56 2.45
C MET A 176 13.87 5.20 3.03
N VAL A 177 14.04 6.12 4.00
CA VAL A 177 12.92 6.83 4.62
C VAL A 177 12.32 7.90 3.70
N ASP A 178 13.16 8.58 2.92
CA ASP A 178 12.71 9.61 1.98
C ASP A 178 11.81 9.03 0.88
N TYR A 179 12.02 7.77 0.46
CA TYR A 179 11.09 7.07 -0.43
C TYR A 179 9.69 6.91 0.18
N VAL A 180 9.61 6.54 1.46
CA VAL A 180 8.32 6.42 2.16
C VAL A 180 7.63 7.78 2.30
N LEU A 181 8.40 8.82 2.60
CA LEU A 181 7.90 10.19 2.70
C LEU A 181 7.39 10.70 1.35
N THR A 182 8.15 10.47 0.28
CA THR A 182 7.80 10.88 -1.09
C THR A 182 6.53 10.18 -1.56
N LEU A 183 6.42 8.86 -1.37
CA LEU A 183 5.21 8.11 -1.69
C LEU A 183 3.99 8.66 -0.95
N THR A 184 4.13 8.95 0.35
CA THR A 184 3.02 9.49 1.16
C THR A 184 2.51 10.83 0.64
N GLY A 185 3.39 11.66 0.08
CA GLY A 185 3.06 12.93 -0.55
C GLY A 185 2.67 12.83 -2.03
N HIS A 186 2.79 11.66 -2.66
CA HIS A 186 2.65 11.53 -4.10
C HIS A 186 1.18 11.66 -4.55
N PRO A 187 0.85 12.50 -5.55
CA PRO A 187 -0.53 12.75 -5.97
C PRO A 187 -1.31 11.47 -6.33
N HIS A 188 -0.72 10.56 -7.10
CA HIS A 188 -1.38 9.28 -7.45
C HIS A 188 -1.63 8.37 -6.23
N TRP A 189 -0.72 8.35 -5.26
CA TRP A 189 -0.91 7.61 -4.02
C TRP A 189 -2.02 8.24 -3.15
N GLN A 190 -2.03 9.58 -3.08
CA GLN A 190 -3.07 10.33 -2.37
C GLN A 190 -4.45 10.12 -3.00
N ALA A 191 -4.55 10.08 -4.33
CA ALA A 191 -5.80 9.78 -5.01
C ALA A 191 -6.32 8.39 -4.63
N LEU A 192 -5.48 7.36 -4.78
CA LEU A 192 -5.81 5.97 -4.43
C LEU A 192 -6.27 5.82 -2.97
N THR A 193 -5.53 6.42 -2.02
CA THR A 193 -5.88 6.35 -0.59
C THR A 193 -7.13 7.17 -0.25
N SER A 194 -7.33 8.33 -0.89
CA SER A 194 -8.53 9.15 -0.73
C SER A 194 -9.80 8.43 -1.19
N ARG A 195 -9.72 7.68 -2.29
CA ARG A 195 -10.84 6.86 -2.76
C ARG A 195 -11.22 5.77 -1.76
N ARG A 196 -10.24 5.05 -1.20
CA ARG A 196 -10.49 4.11 -0.10
C ARG A 196 -11.22 4.77 1.08
N HIS A 197 -10.87 6.00 1.43
CA HIS A 197 -11.55 6.72 2.52
C HIS A 197 -13.03 6.99 2.22
N VAL A 198 -13.37 7.30 0.97
CA VAL A 198 -14.76 7.45 0.52
C VAL A 198 -15.47 6.10 0.56
N ASP A 199 -14.84 5.05 0.03
CA ASP A 199 -15.48 3.74 -0.12
C ASP A 199 -15.59 2.94 1.19
N PHE A 200 -14.75 3.20 2.19
CA PHE A 200 -14.78 2.43 3.45
C PHE A 200 -15.38 3.19 4.64
N HIS A 201 -15.11 4.49 4.76
CA HIS A 201 -15.49 5.27 5.95
C HIS A 201 -16.64 6.25 5.71
N ARG A 202 -17.07 6.47 4.46
CA ARG A 202 -18.14 7.40 4.11
C ARG A 202 -19.26 6.66 3.37
N TRP A 203 -20.36 7.38 3.16
CA TRP A 203 -21.44 6.89 2.33
C TRP A 203 -20.92 6.64 0.90
N ARG A 204 -20.93 5.37 0.49
CA ARG A 204 -20.50 4.92 -0.85
C ARG A 204 -21.39 5.50 -1.95
N PRO A 205 -20.82 6.16 -2.97
CA PRO A 205 -21.53 6.47 -4.21
C PRO A 205 -22.00 5.18 -4.88
N GLN A 206 -23.17 5.17 -5.52
CA GLN A 206 -23.71 3.98 -6.18
C GLN A 206 -23.16 3.83 -7.61
N SER A 207 -23.04 2.60 -8.12
CA SER A 207 -22.56 2.32 -9.49
C SER A 207 -23.67 2.30 -10.56
N VAL A 208 -24.85 2.83 -10.23
CA VAL A 208 -26.03 2.88 -11.11
C VAL A 208 -26.48 4.33 -11.31
N VAL A 209 -26.93 4.66 -12.51
CA VAL A 209 -27.53 5.98 -12.80
C VAL A 209 -28.82 6.14 -12.00
N GLY A 210 -29.03 7.31 -11.41
CA GLY A 210 -30.23 7.60 -10.62
C GLY A 210 -30.21 7.02 -9.20
N GLY A 211 -29.03 6.62 -8.70
CA GLY A 211 -28.82 6.25 -7.30
C GLY A 211 -29.04 7.41 -6.30
N VAL A 212 -28.83 7.21 -5.00
CA VAL A 212 -29.08 8.29 -4.02
C VAL A 212 -27.89 9.25 -3.95
N ALA A 213 -28.17 10.56 -3.95
CA ALA A 213 -27.15 11.59 -3.79
C ALA A 213 -26.42 11.49 -2.44
N THR A 214 -25.12 11.78 -2.42
CA THR A 214 -24.27 11.72 -1.22
C THR A 214 -24.17 13.03 -0.45
N HIS A 215 -25.03 14.01 -0.77
CA HIS A 215 -25.10 15.31 -0.10
C HIS A 215 -26.49 15.52 0.53
N ASN A 216 -26.57 16.46 1.50
CA ASN A 216 -27.83 16.83 2.12
C ASN A 216 -28.70 17.56 1.08
N PRO A 217 -29.92 17.09 0.78
CA PRO A 217 -30.80 17.77 -0.19
C PRO A 217 -31.49 19.01 0.40
N TRP A 218 -31.34 19.24 1.71
CA TRP A 218 -31.79 20.45 2.39
C TRP A 218 -30.71 21.52 2.39
N GLU A 219 -31.09 22.72 1.96
CA GLU A 219 -30.31 23.95 2.10
C GLU A 219 -30.98 24.83 3.16
N GLU A 220 -30.18 25.41 4.06
CA GLU A 220 -30.67 26.37 5.06
C GLU A 220 -30.49 27.79 4.55
N GLY A 221 -31.58 28.56 4.55
CA GLY A 221 -31.60 29.99 4.29
C GLY A 221 -31.12 30.79 5.49
N ALA A 222 -30.62 32.00 5.24
CA ALA A 222 -30.12 32.91 6.28
C ALA A 222 -31.20 33.38 7.29
N ASP A 223 -32.48 33.20 6.94
CA ASP A 223 -33.65 33.50 7.77
C ASP A 223 -34.12 32.31 8.63
N GLY A 224 -33.40 31.20 8.60
CA GLY A 224 -33.76 29.96 9.29
C GLY A 224 -34.82 29.13 8.56
N SER A 225 -35.17 29.49 7.32
CA SER A 225 -35.97 28.62 6.46
C SER A 225 -35.12 27.45 5.93
N SER A 226 -35.76 26.32 5.63
CA SER A 226 -35.10 25.18 4.99
C SER A 226 -35.79 24.87 3.67
N THR A 227 -35.01 24.76 2.60
CA THR A 227 -35.50 24.43 1.27
C THR A 227 -35.02 23.04 0.87
N LEU A 228 -35.96 22.18 0.48
CA LEU A 228 -35.67 20.88 -0.12
C LEU A 228 -35.86 20.98 -1.63
N THR A 229 -34.78 20.79 -2.39
CA THR A 229 -34.89 20.68 -3.85
C THR A 229 -35.27 19.26 -4.23
N MET A 230 -36.47 19.09 -4.79
CA MET A 230 -36.97 17.80 -5.29
C MET A 230 -36.79 17.72 -6.80
N TYR A 231 -36.08 16.68 -7.26
CA TYR A 231 -35.98 16.36 -8.69
C TYR A 231 -36.95 15.23 -9.05
N GLY A 232 -37.50 15.25 -10.27
CA GLY A 232 -38.38 14.18 -10.78
C GLY A 232 -37.69 12.82 -10.92
N SER A 233 -36.36 12.81 -10.96
CA SER A 233 -35.50 11.64 -10.87
C SER A 233 -34.17 12.04 -10.22
N SER A 234 -33.48 11.08 -9.61
CA SER A 234 -32.14 11.35 -9.06
C SER A 234 -31.16 11.81 -10.15
N GLN A 235 -30.28 12.72 -9.76
CA GLN A 235 -29.19 13.26 -10.59
C GLN A 235 -27.85 12.56 -10.35
N HIS A 236 -27.82 11.51 -9.52
CA HIS A 236 -26.59 10.76 -9.24
C HIS A 236 -26.02 10.13 -10.52
N GLN A 237 -24.75 10.44 -10.79
CA GLN A 237 -23.95 9.81 -11.83
C GLN A 237 -22.90 8.91 -11.19
N PRO A 238 -22.76 7.65 -11.63
CA PRO A 238 -21.70 6.79 -11.16
C PRO A 238 -20.33 7.33 -11.60
N PRO A 239 -19.25 7.05 -10.84
CA PRO A 239 -17.90 7.38 -11.29
C PRO A 239 -17.59 6.71 -12.63
N GLU A 240 -16.83 7.42 -13.48
CA GLU A 240 -16.41 6.88 -14.76
C GLU A 240 -15.47 5.68 -14.58
N THR A 241 -15.73 4.62 -15.34
CA THR A 241 -14.97 3.37 -15.21
C THR A 241 -13.50 3.56 -15.55
N GLN A 242 -13.20 4.37 -16.57
CA GLN A 242 -11.82 4.66 -16.96
C GLN A 242 -11.06 5.36 -15.82
N GLU A 243 -11.66 6.37 -15.19
CA GLU A 243 -11.04 7.12 -14.09
C GLU A 243 -10.73 6.24 -12.88
N LEU A 244 -11.64 5.32 -12.53
CA LEU A 244 -11.44 4.34 -11.46
C LEU A 244 -10.21 3.46 -11.73
N ILE A 245 -10.10 2.97 -12.97
CA ILE A 245 -9.03 2.07 -13.39
C ILE A 245 -7.69 2.80 -13.47
N ASP A 246 -7.68 4.01 -14.02
CA ASP A 246 -6.48 4.82 -14.15
C ASP A 246 -5.93 5.24 -12.78
N GLU A 247 -6.80 5.63 -11.84
CA GLU A 247 -6.38 5.98 -10.49
C GLU A 247 -5.76 4.80 -9.74
N ALA A 248 -6.40 3.63 -9.79
CA ALA A 248 -5.88 2.42 -9.16
C ALA A 248 -4.54 1.98 -9.77
N SER A 249 -4.44 2.02 -11.10
CA SER A 249 -3.21 1.67 -11.83
C SER A 249 -2.07 2.63 -11.53
N ALA A 250 -2.34 3.95 -11.52
CA ALA A 250 -1.33 4.97 -11.25
C ALA A 250 -0.82 4.90 -9.80
N GLY A 251 -1.71 4.69 -8.82
CA GLY A 251 -1.31 4.51 -7.43
C GLY A 251 -0.47 3.25 -7.21
N LEU A 252 -0.81 2.14 -7.89
CA LEU A 252 -0.04 0.90 -7.87
C LEU A 252 1.35 1.06 -8.50
N ALA A 253 1.45 1.74 -9.65
CA ALA A 253 2.72 1.96 -10.35
C ALA A 253 3.72 2.73 -9.48
N VAL A 254 3.29 3.85 -8.88
CA VAL A 254 4.15 4.66 -8.01
C VAL A 254 4.58 3.88 -6.76
N LEU A 255 3.69 3.05 -6.20
CA LEU A 255 4.04 2.17 -5.09
C LEU A 255 5.12 1.16 -5.51
N ALA A 256 4.97 0.52 -6.67
CA ALA A 256 5.93 -0.45 -7.18
C ALA A 256 7.32 0.18 -7.40
N GLU A 257 7.38 1.35 -8.05
CA GLU A 257 8.62 2.11 -8.24
C GLU A 257 9.26 2.46 -6.90
N THR A 258 8.48 2.97 -5.94
CA THR A 258 8.97 3.28 -4.59
C THR A 258 9.53 2.04 -3.89
N MET A 259 8.85 0.90 -3.99
CA MET A 259 9.28 -0.36 -3.38
C MET A 259 10.55 -0.91 -4.03
N ALA A 260 10.73 -0.74 -5.34
CA ALA A 260 11.94 -1.12 -6.05
C ALA A 260 13.14 -0.28 -5.58
N ASP A 261 12.97 1.04 -5.59
CA ASP A 261 13.98 2.00 -5.13
C ASP A 261 14.36 1.80 -3.65
N TRP A 262 13.36 1.53 -2.81
CA TRP A 262 13.56 1.20 -1.41
C TRP A 262 14.38 -0.08 -1.24
N MET A 263 14.07 -1.13 -2.02
CA MET A 263 14.79 -2.40 -1.97
C MET A 263 16.25 -2.24 -2.38
N ALA A 264 16.52 -1.44 -3.40
CA ALA A 264 17.89 -1.14 -3.85
C ALA A 264 18.74 -0.44 -2.75
N ALA A 265 18.13 0.41 -1.93
CA ALA A 265 18.82 1.10 -0.83
C ALA A 265 18.99 0.23 0.44
N TRP A 266 18.13 -0.76 0.62
CA TRP A 266 17.97 -1.46 1.90
C TRP A 266 19.21 -2.27 2.36
N PRO A 267 19.92 -3.02 1.50
CA PRO A 267 21.13 -3.72 1.92
C PRO A 267 22.20 -2.81 2.50
N ALA A 268 22.41 -1.63 1.89
CA ALA A 268 23.35 -0.64 2.40
C ALA A 268 22.86 -0.02 3.72
N ALA A 269 21.56 0.27 3.84
CA ALA A 269 20.98 0.77 5.08
C ALA A 269 21.15 -0.22 6.25
N LEU A 270 20.97 -1.53 6.04
CA LEU A 270 21.22 -2.52 7.10
C LEU A 270 22.67 -2.56 7.56
N ARG A 271 23.64 -2.39 6.65
CA ARG A 271 25.06 -2.27 7.00
C ARG A 271 25.32 -1.01 7.85
N GLU A 272 24.79 0.13 7.40
CA GLU A 272 24.89 1.42 8.10
C GLU A 272 24.24 1.38 9.50
N LEU A 273 23.20 0.56 9.69
CA LEU A 273 22.56 0.33 10.98
C LEU A 273 23.32 -0.69 11.88
N GLY A 274 24.47 -1.20 11.42
CA GLY A 274 25.33 -2.11 12.18
C GLY A 274 24.98 -3.59 12.06
N VAL A 275 24.20 -3.98 11.04
CA VAL A 275 23.70 -5.36 10.86
C VAL A 275 23.89 -5.82 9.40
N PRO A 276 25.14 -6.08 8.96
CA PRO A 276 25.45 -6.39 7.57
C PRO A 276 25.01 -7.80 7.14
N VAL A 277 23.73 -7.96 6.79
CA VAL A 277 23.14 -9.26 6.39
C VAL A 277 23.58 -9.72 4.99
N PHE A 278 23.75 -8.77 4.05
CA PHE A 278 24.02 -9.03 2.64
C PHE A 278 25.47 -8.67 2.28
N LYS A 279 26.12 -9.49 1.47
CA LYS A 279 27.49 -9.23 0.96
C LYS A 279 27.49 -8.01 0.04
N GLU A 280 28.62 -7.32 -0.05
CA GLU A 280 28.86 -6.37 -1.14
C GLU A 280 28.97 -7.14 -2.45
N GLU A 281 28.24 -6.70 -3.47
CA GLU A 281 28.56 -7.07 -4.84
C GLU A 281 29.86 -6.32 -5.19
N ALA A 282 30.92 -7.09 -5.47
CA ALA A 282 32.25 -6.59 -5.79
C ALA A 282 32.33 -6.07 -7.22
#